data_AF-A0A7C3V1W9-F1
#
_entry.id   AF-A0A7C3V1W9-F1
#
_cell.length_a   1.000
_cell.length_b   1.000
_cell.length_c   1.000
_cell.angle_alpha   90.00
_cell.angle_beta   90.00
_cell.angle_gamma   90.00
#
_symmetry.space_group_name_H-M   'P 1'
#
loop_
_entity.id
_entity.type
_entity.pdbx_description
1 polymer ?
#
loop_
_entity_poly.entity_id
_entity_poly.type
_entity_poly.pdbx_seq_one_letter_code
_entity_poly.pdbx_strand_id
1 'polypeptide(L)' 'IEREKEPPDLIYDLGDVGKEPMIRLFGKDPFDVLKKMEMLLS' A
#
# COMPACT_ATOMS: atom_id res chain seq x y z
N ILE A 1 4.31 17.82 -14.48
CA ILE A 1 4.32 16.77 -13.45
C ILE A 1 4.17 15.46 -14.20
N GLU A 2 5.23 14.67 -14.30
CA GLU A 2 5.21 13.36 -14.94
C GLU A 2 4.32 12.44 -14.10
N ARG A 3 3.31 11.82 -14.72
CA ARG A 3 2.48 10.82 -14.02
C ARG A 3 3.26 9.51 -14.03
N GLU A 4 3.38 8.85 -12.88
CA GLU A 4 3.81 7.46 -12.86
C GLU A 4 2.88 6.65 -13.77
N LYS A 5 3.48 5.84 -14.64
CA LYS A 5 2.75 5.04 -15.62
C LYS A 5 1.98 3.89 -14.96
N GLU A 6 2.41 3.46 -13.79
CA GLU A 6 1.78 2.41 -12.99
C GLU A 6 1.27 3.02 -11.67
N PRO A 7 0.08 2.60 -11.18
CA PRO A 7 -0.39 3.01 -9.86
C PRO A 7 0.53 2.45 -8.75
N PRO A 8 0.63 3.13 -7.60
CA PRO A 8 1.49 2.69 -6.51
C PRO A 8 0.94 1.42 -5.84
N ASP A 9 1.85 0.55 -5.40
CA ASP A 9 1.49 -0.64 -4.64
C ASP A 9 1.11 -0.32 -3.18
N LEU A 10 1.61 0.78 -2.61
CA LEU A 10 1.39 1.15 -1.22
C LEU A 10 1.03 2.62 -1.09
N ILE A 11 -0.03 2.91 -0.35
CA ILE A 11 -0.39 4.27 0.07
C ILE A 11 -0.58 4.25 1.57
N TYR A 12 0.09 5.15 2.29
CA TYR A 12 -0.06 5.26 3.74
C TYR A 12 -0.44 6.67 4.15
N ASP A 13 -1.05 6.75 5.32
CA ASP A 13 -1.28 7.99 6.04
C ASP A 13 -0.73 7.86 7.47
N LEU A 14 -0.29 8.99 8.04
CA LEU A 14 0.27 9.05 9.40
C LEU A 14 -0.82 9.13 10.47
N GLY A 15 -2.09 8.99 10.12
CA GLY A 15 -3.19 9.32 10.99
C GLY A 15 -3.32 10.82 11.24
N ASP A 16 -4.20 11.17 12.16
CA ASP A 16 -4.44 12.54 12.63
C ASP A 16 -5.02 12.46 14.06
N VAL A 17 -5.33 13.59 14.70
CA VAL A 17 -5.92 13.61 16.05
C VAL A 17 -7.19 12.75 16.08
N GLY A 18 -7.15 11.67 16.87
CA GLY A 18 -8.25 10.71 17.00
C GLY A 18 -8.36 9.67 15.86
N LYS A 19 -7.38 9.57 14.97
CA LYS A 19 -7.30 8.57 13.89
C LYS A 19 -5.99 7.81 13.94
N GLU A 20 -6.06 6.49 13.84
CA GLU A 20 -4.88 5.64 13.76
C GLU A 20 -4.21 5.77 12.38
N PRO A 21 -2.87 5.71 12.31
CA PRO A 21 -2.14 5.60 11.05
C PRO A 21 -2.53 4.33 10.29
N MET A 22 -2.54 4.38 8.96
CA MET A 22 -2.92 3.24 8.14
C MET A 22 -2.03 3.09 6.91
N ILE A 23 -1.65 1.84 6.62
CA ILE A 23 -0.99 1.44 5.37
C ILE A 23 -2.00 0.66 4.53
N ARG A 24 -2.15 1.02 3.26
CA ARG A 24 -3.00 0.33 2.29
C ARG A 24 -2.11 -0.29 1.22
N LEU A 25 -2.20 -1.60 1.06
CA LEU A 25 -1.47 -2.39 0.07
C LEU A 25 -2.41 -2.78 -1.08
N PHE A 26 -1.98 -2.52 -2.30
CA PHE A 26 -2.73 -2.76 -3.53
C PHE A 26 -2.08 -3.87 -4.35
N GLY A 27 -2.92 -4.63 -5.03
CA GLY A 27 -2.51 -5.67 -5.96
C GLY A 27 -3.58 -5.90 -7.02
N LYS A 28 -3.18 -6.55 -8.12
CA LYS A 28 -4.09 -6.84 -9.24
C LYS A 28 -5.14 -7.90 -8.87
N ASP A 29 -4.83 -8.73 -7.89
CA ASP A 29 -5.68 -9.77 -7.31
C ASP A 29 -5.24 -10.08 -5.86
N PRO A 30 -5.98 -10.92 -5.11
CA PRO A 30 -5.63 -11.22 -3.73
C PRO A 30 -4.27 -11.91 -3.53
N PHE A 31 -3.81 -12.73 -4.49
CA PHE A 31 -2.53 -13.42 -4.37
C PHE A 31 -1.35 -12.45 -4.55
N ASP A 32 -1.49 -11.47 -5.45
CA ASP A 32 -0.52 -10.38 -5.60
C ASP A 32 -0.36 -9.60 -4.29
N VAL A 33 -1.47 -9.27 -3.62
CA VAL A 33 -1.45 -8.60 -2.30
C VAL A 33 -0.72 -9.45 -1.26
N LEU A 34 -1.03 -10.75 -1.17
CA LEU A 34 -0.41 -11.65 -0.20
C LEU A 34 1.11 -11.78 -0.44
N LYS A 35 1.53 -11.90 -1.69
CA LYS A 35 2.96 -11.98 -2.04
C LYS A 35 3.71 -10.70 -1.66
N LYS A 36 3.13 -9.53 -1.98
CA LYS A 36 3.71 -8.25 -1.57
C LYS A 36 3.76 -8.10 -0.06
N MET A 37 2.73 -8.57 0.65
CA MET A 37 2.70 -8.58 2.11
C MET A 37 3.80 -9.48 2.70
N GLU A 38 4.00 -10.67 2.16
CA GLU A 38 5.08 -11.58 2.56
C GLU A 38 6.46 -10.95 2.38
N MET A 39 6.68 -10.26 1.26
CA MET A 39 7.93 -9.52 0.98
C MET A 39 8.20 -8.37 1.96
N LEU A 40 7.15 -7.78 2.57
CA LEU A 40 7.30 -6.71 3.55
C LEU A 40 7.58 -7.23 4.97
N LEU A 41 7.14 -8.45 5.27
CA LEU A 41 7.24 -9.05 6.61
C LEU A 41 8.46 -9.96 6.79
N SER A 42 9.13 -10.33 5.71
CA SER A 42 10.28 -11.25 5.67
C SER A 42 11.58 -10.51 5.43
#